data_AF-A0A946AIH2-F1
#
_entry.id   AF-A0A946AIH2-F1
#
_cell.length_a   1.000
_cell.length_b   1.000
_cell.length_c   1.000
_cell.angle_alpha   90.00
_cell.angle_beta   90.00
_cell.angle_gamma   90.00
#
_symmetry.space_group_name_H-M   'P 1'
#
loop_
_entity.id
_entity.type
_entity.pdbx_description
1 polymer ?
#
loop_
_entity_poly.entity_id
_entity_poly.type
_entity_poly.pdbx_seq_one_letter_code
_entity_poly.pdbx_strand_id
1 'polypeptide(L)'
;MRQAILALFTTLLYCSTAMADTLIHAGRLIDGDSDRATMAQTIRVVDGLIASIEDGYSNPANGDAVVDLRESTVLPGLMDTHVHLTGQ
;
A
#
# COMPACT_ATOMS: atom_id res chain seq x y z
N MET A 1 33.85 -3.06 31.12
CA MET A 1 34.10 -2.94 29.66
C MET A 1 33.46 -4.07 28.85
N ARG A 2 33.70 -5.36 29.15
CA ARG A 2 33.10 -6.50 28.40
C ARG A 2 31.56 -6.53 28.40
N GLN A 3 30.94 -6.20 29.54
CA GLN A 3 29.47 -6.12 29.69
C GLN A 3 28.86 -4.93 28.91
N ALA A 4 29.58 -3.81 28.83
CA ALA A 4 29.14 -2.62 28.10
C ALA A 4 29.22 -2.84 26.58
N ILE A 5 30.23 -3.57 26.11
CA ILE A 5 30.37 -3.97 24.70
C ILE A 5 29.28 -4.98 24.31
N LEU A 6 28.97 -5.95 25.18
CA LEU A 6 27.88 -6.91 24.95
C LEU A 6 26.51 -6.22 24.86
N ALA A 7 26.24 -5.26 25.76
CA ALA A 7 24.97 -4.52 25.78
C ALA A 7 24.78 -3.60 24.56
N LEU A 8 25.88 -3.02 24.04
CA LEU A 8 25.86 -2.19 22.83
C LEU A 8 25.64 -3.04 21.56
N PHE A 9 26.15 -4.28 21.54
CA PHE A 9 25.96 -5.20 20.41
C PHE A 9 24.51 -5.69 20.32
N THR A 10 23.85 -5.98 21.44
CA THR A 10 22.43 -6.38 21.45
C THR A 10 21.47 -5.24 21.08
N THR A 11 21.80 -3.97 21.34
CA THR A 11 20.95 -2.84 20.95
C THR A 11 21.03 -2.55 19.44
N LEU A 12 22.17 -2.80 18.79
CA LEU A 12 22.31 -2.64 17.34
C LEU A 12 21.49 -3.65 16.52
N LEU A 13 21.16 -4.81 17.10
CA LEU A 13 20.33 -5.84 16.43
C LEU A 13 18.82 -5.53 16.43
N TYR A 14 18.37 -4.49 17.12
CA TYR A 14 16.94 -4.11 17.20
C TYR A 14 16.52 -3.01 16.23
N CYS A 15 17.32 -2.72 15.20
CA CYS A 15 16.89 -1.81 14.13
C CYS A 15 15.97 -2.55 13.15
N SER A 16 14.69 -2.67 13.50
CA SER A 16 13.66 -3.10 12.55
C SER A 16 13.39 -1.96 11.56
N THR A 17 13.53 -2.21 10.27
CA THR A 17 13.04 -1.30 9.23
C THR A 17 11.53 -1.33 9.24
N ALA A 18 10.89 -0.32 9.85
CA ALA A 18 9.47 -0.11 9.67
C ALA A 18 9.25 0.30 8.20
N MET A 19 8.62 -0.55 7.40
CA MET A 19 8.19 -0.19 6.07
C MET A 19 6.91 0.64 6.21
N ALA A 20 6.91 1.82 5.60
CA ALA A 20 5.74 2.69 5.58
C ALA A 20 4.66 2.08 4.67
N ASP A 21 3.42 2.06 5.14
CA ASP A 21 2.30 1.64 4.31
C ASP A 21 2.02 2.71 3.25
N THR A 22 1.39 2.31 2.14
CA THR A 22 0.81 3.24 1.19
C THR A 22 -0.70 3.22 1.29
N LEU A 23 -1.31 4.36 1.60
CA LEU A 23 -2.76 4.54 1.57
C LEU A 23 -3.14 5.24 0.27
N ILE A 24 -4.01 4.63 -0.51
CA ILE A 24 -4.59 5.23 -1.70
C ILE A 24 -6.01 5.67 -1.33
N HIS A 25 -6.24 6.98 -1.29
CA HIS A 25 -7.58 7.55 -1.08
C HIS A 25 -8.30 7.63 -2.42
N ALA A 26 -9.17 6.67 -2.70
CA ALA A 26 -9.91 6.58 -3.96
C ALA A 26 -11.28 7.26 -3.84
N GLY A 27 -11.55 8.23 -4.73
CA GLY A 27 -12.86 8.88 -4.82
C GLY A 27 -13.96 7.90 -5.21
N ARG A 28 -13.68 7.09 -6.24
CA ARG A 28 -14.47 5.97 -6.68
C ARG A 28 -13.57 4.75 -6.88
N LEU A 29 -14.03 3.58 -6.49
CA LEU A 29 -13.34 2.31 -6.71
C LEU A 29 -14.24 1.35 -7.49
N ILE A 30 -13.69 0.77 -8.55
CA ILE A 30 -14.22 -0.44 -9.20
C ILE A 30 -13.22 -1.53 -8.84
N ASP A 31 -13.61 -2.55 -8.07
CA ASP A 31 -12.67 -3.54 -7.50
C ASP A 31 -12.39 -4.75 -8.41
N GLY A 32 -13.23 -4.97 -9.42
CA GLY A 32 -13.14 -6.11 -10.33
C GLY A 32 -13.78 -7.41 -9.79
N ASP A 33 -14.43 -7.38 -8.63
CA ASP A 33 -15.17 -8.49 -8.04
C ASP A 33 -16.67 -8.16 -7.92
N SER A 34 -16.99 -6.97 -7.42
CA SER A 34 -18.36 -6.45 -7.28
C SER A 34 -18.89 -5.86 -8.58
N ASP A 35 -20.19 -6.03 -8.83
CA ASP A 35 -20.92 -5.39 -9.94
C ASP A 35 -21.13 -3.87 -9.74
N ARG A 36 -20.64 -3.30 -8.64
CA ARG A 36 -20.95 -1.92 -8.22
C ARG A 36 -19.68 -1.18 -7.83
N ALA A 37 -19.55 0.05 -8.35
CA ALA A 37 -18.52 0.96 -7.87
C ALA A 37 -18.85 1.49 -6.47
N THR A 38 -17.87 1.50 -5.59
CA THR A 38 -17.95 2.12 -4.25
C THR A 38 -17.34 3.52 -4.28
N MET A 39 -17.71 4.35 -3.32
CA MET A 39 -17.27 5.75 -3.21
C MET A 39 -16.51 5.94 -1.91
N ALA A 40 -15.56 6.89 -1.91
CA ALA A 40 -14.73 7.25 -0.77
C ALA A 40 -14.15 6.02 -0.07
N GLN A 41 -13.10 5.46 -0.63
CA GLN A 41 -12.44 4.25 -0.14
C GLN A 41 -10.97 4.52 0.16
N THR A 42 -10.40 3.78 1.10
CA THR A 42 -8.96 3.70 1.32
C THR A 42 -8.45 2.31 1.00
N ILE A 43 -7.53 2.22 0.04
CA ILE A 43 -6.81 0.98 -0.24
C ILE A 43 -5.48 1.06 0.50
N ARG A 44 -5.24 0.14 1.44
CA ARG A 44 -3.98 0.04 2.17
C ARG A 44 -3.09 -0.99 1.51
N VAL A 45 -1.91 -0.57 1.10
CA VAL A 45 -0.88 -1.40 0.48
C VAL A 45 0.29 -1.53 1.45
N VAL A 46 0.62 -2.77 1.82
CA VAL A 46 1.72 -3.13 2.72
C VAL A 46 2.64 -4.09 1.96
N ASP A 47 3.93 -3.77 1.88
CA ASP A 47 4.94 -4.58 1.18
C ASP A 47 4.53 -4.98 -0.25
N GLY A 48 3.85 -4.07 -0.97
CA GLY A 48 3.39 -4.27 -2.34
C GLY A 48 2.11 -5.13 -2.48
N LEU A 49 1.49 -5.54 -1.38
CA LEU A 49 0.24 -6.28 -1.35
C LEU A 49 -0.90 -5.41 -0.82
N ILE A 50 -2.11 -5.61 -1.35
CA ILE A 50 -3.32 -4.98 -0.80
C ILE A 50 -3.65 -5.69 0.52
N ALA A 51 -3.47 -5.00 1.64
CA ALA A 51 -3.73 -5.54 2.97
C ALA A 51 -5.20 -5.35 3.39
N SER A 52 -5.80 -4.21 3.02
CA SER A 52 -7.20 -3.91 3.30
C SER A 52 -7.78 -2.90 2.30
N ILE A 53 -9.11 -2.93 2.19
CA ILE A 53 -9.92 -1.88 1.57
C ILE A 53 -10.93 -1.44 2.63
N GLU A 54 -10.93 -0.16 2.97
CA GLU A 54 -11.69 0.42 4.08
C GLU A 54 -12.61 1.54 3.58
N ASP A 55 -13.82 1.61 4.15
CA ASP A 55 -14.75 2.71 3.87
C ASP A 55 -14.21 4.05 4.41
N GLY A 56 -14.31 5.09 3.59
CA GLY A 56 -13.85 6.44 3.90
C GLY A 56 -12.37 6.66 3.62
N TYR A 57 -11.86 7.79 4.13
CA TYR A 57 -10.46 8.19 4.00
C TYR A 57 -9.75 7.97 5.34
N SER A 58 -9.13 6.80 5.49
CA SER A 58 -8.42 6.44 6.72
C SER A 58 -7.24 7.38 6.93
N ASN A 59 -7.03 7.75 8.20
CA ASN A 59 -5.94 8.64 8.57
C ASN A 59 -4.61 7.87 8.49
N PRO A 60 -3.58 8.38 7.78
CA PRO A 60 -2.28 7.74 7.73
C PRO A 60 -1.63 7.69 9.10
N ALA A 61 -0.88 6.62 9.39
CA ALA A 61 0.03 6.58 10.52
C ALA A 61 1.29 7.42 10.22
N ASN A 62 2.08 7.71 11.25
CA ASN A 62 3.33 8.43 11.07
C ASN A 62 4.30 7.64 10.17
N GLY A 63 4.62 8.21 9.01
CA GLY A 63 5.53 7.61 8.03
C GLY A 63 4.82 7.02 6.82
N ASP A 64 3.51 6.74 6.89
CA ASP A 64 2.73 6.23 5.77
C ASP A 64 2.76 7.21 4.59
N ALA A 65 2.84 6.67 3.38
CA ALA A 65 2.67 7.43 2.15
C ALA A 65 1.18 7.52 1.81
N VAL A 66 0.73 8.71 1.39
CA VAL A 66 -0.65 8.91 0.91
C VAL A 66 -0.64 9.26 -0.57
N VAL A 67 -1.42 8.51 -1.35
CA VAL A 67 -1.73 8.79 -2.74
C VAL A 67 -3.16 9.30 -2.81
N ASP A 68 -3.33 10.60 -3.05
CA ASP A 68 -4.62 11.26 -3.07
C ASP A 68 -5.26 11.19 -4.47
N LEU A 69 -6.29 10.34 -4.60
CA LEU A 69 -7.07 10.13 -5.81
C LEU A 69 -8.57 10.34 -5.54
N ARG A 70 -8.91 11.23 -4.60
CA ARG A 70 -10.29 11.51 -4.17
C ARG A 70 -11.20 12.04 -5.28
N GLU A 71 -10.61 12.64 -6.32
CA GLU A 71 -11.32 13.13 -7.50
C GLU A 71 -11.20 12.17 -8.71
N SER A 72 -10.72 10.95 -8.49
CA SER A 72 -10.45 9.95 -9.53
C SER A 72 -11.23 8.65 -9.31
N THR A 73 -11.29 7.84 -10.37
CA THR A 73 -11.78 6.45 -10.29
C THR A 73 -10.57 5.52 -10.35
N VAL A 74 -10.44 4.66 -9.34
CA VAL A 74 -9.40 3.63 -9.24
C VAL A 74 -9.98 2.29 -9.72
N LEU A 75 -9.16 1.54 -10.46
CA LEU A 75 -9.46 0.20 -10.97
C LEU A 75 -8.26 -0.73 -10.71
N PRO A 76 -8.45 -2.06 -10.73
CA PRO A 76 -7.34 -3.01 -10.85
C PRO A 76 -6.48 -2.70 -12.07
N GLY A 77 -5.24 -3.18 -12.03
CA GLY A 77 -4.39 -3.20 -13.22
C GLY A 77 -5.10 -3.95 -14.35
N LEU A 78 -5.29 -3.27 -15.49
CA LEU A 78 -5.88 -3.89 -16.67
C LEU A 78 -4.94 -4.98 -17.20
N MET A 79 -5.53 -6.07 -17.68
CA MET A 79 -4.80 -7.19 -18.26
C MET A 79 -5.03 -7.25 -19.76
N ASP A 80 -3.96 -7.36 -20.53
CA ASP A 80 -4.01 -7.65 -21.96
C ASP A 80 -3.56 -9.10 -22.17
N THR A 81 -4.49 -9.94 -22.66
CA THR A 81 -4.24 -11.37 -22.85
C THR A 81 -3.58 -11.69 -24.19
N HIS A 82 -3.55 -10.72 -25.12
CA HIS A 82 -3.01 -10.96 -26.45
C HIS A 82 -2.37 -9.69 -27.01
N VAL A 83 -1.07 -9.58 -26.78
CA VAL A 83 -0.24 -8.54 -27.37
C VAL A 83 1.00 -9.14 -28.05
N HIS A 84 1.40 -8.56 -29.19
CA HIS A 84 2.68 -8.82 -29.83
C HIS A 84 3.59 -7.61 -29.59
N LEU A 85 4.42 -7.66 -28.53
CA LEU A 85 5.21 -6.49 -28.10
C LEU A 85 6.29 -6.05 -29.10
N THR A 86 6.84 -6.95 -29.91
CA THR A 86 7.97 -6.67 -30.81
C THR A 86 7.72 -7.08 -32.28
N GLY A 87 6.48 -7.43 -32.65
CA GLY A 87 6.13 -7.99 -33.97
C GLY A 87 5.63 -9.43 -33.89
N GLN A 88 5.02 -9.90 -35.00
CA GLN A 88 4.25 -11.14 -35.10
C GLN A 88 5.12 -12.41 -35.11
#